data_AF-B7QIK7-F1
#
_entry.id   AF-B7QIK7-F1
#
_cell.length_a   1.000
_cell.length_b   1.000
_cell.length_c   1.000
_cell.angle_alpha   90.00
_cell.angle_beta   90.00
_cell.angle_gamma   90.00
#
_symmetry.space_group_name_H-M   'P 1'
#
loop_
_entity.id
_entity.type
_entity.pdbx_description
1 polymer ?
#
loop_
_entity_poly.entity_id
_entity_poly.type
_entity_poly.pdbx_seq_one_letter_code
_entity_poly.pdbx_strand_id
1 'polypeptide(L)'
;IKRLAGLKNLGNTCYMNATLQCLANTVPLALHFLSGKYHADINRESRRGTGGEAANEFKNLVAQMYYNDKSVAPKSFKSLMGRLFNVYAGYEQQDAHEFLLNLIDKLHEDLNKANQRRVPPASLPPADEASLSLSARINRFWNQHTDRHLSVISDLFEGLLASTLTCLSCHK
;
A
#
# COMPACT_ATOMS: atom_id res chain seq x y z
N ILE A 1 -13.18 11.28 -17.13
CA ILE A 1 -13.19 10.58 -15.82
C ILE A 1 -14.34 11.18 -15.00
N LYS A 2 -15.27 10.36 -14.51
CA LYS A 2 -16.38 10.83 -13.66
C LYS A 2 -15.81 11.43 -12.38
N ARG A 3 -16.35 12.55 -11.91
CA ARG A 3 -15.99 13.13 -10.61
C ARG A 3 -16.40 12.17 -9.50
N LEU A 4 -15.46 11.80 -8.63
CA LEU A 4 -15.75 10.99 -7.45
C LEU A 4 -16.55 11.80 -6.42
N ALA A 5 -17.45 11.14 -5.71
CA ALA A 5 -18.19 11.74 -4.62
C ALA A 5 -17.28 12.16 -3.46
N GLY A 6 -17.72 13.20 -2.74
CA GLY A 6 -17.08 13.64 -1.50
C GLY A 6 -17.21 12.60 -0.38
N LEU A 7 -16.38 12.75 0.66
CA LEU A 7 -16.44 11.93 1.87
C LEU A 7 -16.93 12.76 3.06
N LYS A 8 -17.92 12.24 3.80
CA LYS A 8 -18.42 12.87 5.02
C LYS A 8 -17.36 12.78 6.12
N ASN A 9 -17.14 13.86 6.86
CA ASN A 9 -16.31 13.84 8.06
C ASN A 9 -17.07 13.10 9.19
N LEU A 10 -16.40 12.18 9.87
CA LEU A 10 -16.98 11.35 10.93
C LEU A 10 -16.50 11.77 12.34
N GLY A 11 -15.99 12.99 12.47
CA GLY A 11 -15.37 13.52 13.69
C GLY A 11 -13.84 13.51 13.56
N ASN A 12 -13.26 14.66 13.20
CA ASN A 12 -11.83 14.84 12.95
C ASN A 12 -11.18 13.85 11.96
N THR A 13 -11.97 13.29 11.03
CA THR A 13 -11.45 12.30 10.05
C THR A 13 -11.05 12.91 8.70
N CYS A 14 -10.71 14.21 8.67
CA CYS A 14 -10.34 14.87 7.42
C CYS A 14 -8.99 14.37 6.87
N TYR A 15 -8.06 13.96 7.74
CA TYR A 15 -6.81 13.30 7.34
C TYR A 15 -7.08 12.04 6.50
N MET A 16 -7.98 11.17 6.98
CA MET A 16 -8.41 9.97 6.27
C MET A 16 -9.14 10.31 4.97
N ASN A 17 -10.06 11.28 4.98
CA ASN A 17 -10.81 11.66 3.79
C ASN A 17 -9.89 12.19 2.68
N ALA A 18 -8.90 13.02 3.03
CA ALA A 18 -7.92 13.54 2.09
C ALA A 18 -7.10 12.40 1.46
N THR A 19 -6.55 11.50 2.27
CA THR A 19 -5.78 10.34 1.79
C THR A 19 -6.60 9.43 0.88
N LEU A 20 -7.84 9.11 1.27
CA LEU A 20 -8.73 8.26 0.48
C LEU A 20 -9.12 8.90 -0.86
N GLN A 21 -9.33 10.22 -0.90
CA GLN A 21 -9.57 10.92 -2.15
C GLN A 21 -8.34 10.86 -3.08
N CYS A 22 -7.12 11.05 -2.55
CA CYS A 22 -5.90 10.93 -3.35
C CYS A 22 -5.72 9.52 -3.94
N LEU A 23 -5.89 8.48 -3.11
CA LEU A 23 -5.78 7.09 -3.58
C LEU A 23 -6.89 6.72 -4.57
N ALA A 24 -8.14 7.11 -4.31
CA ALA A 24 -9.26 6.81 -5.20
C ALA A 24 -9.17 7.55 -6.55
N ASN A 25 -8.49 8.70 -6.61
CA ASN A 25 -8.19 9.41 -7.85
C ASN A 25 -6.88 8.96 -8.53
N THR A 26 -6.12 8.04 -7.91
CA THR A 26 -4.97 7.40 -8.57
C THR A 26 -5.51 6.38 -9.59
N VAL A 27 -5.67 6.81 -10.84
CA VAL A 27 -6.43 6.10 -11.88
C VAL A 27 -6.04 4.62 -12.03
N PRO A 28 -4.74 4.24 -12.11
CA PRO A 28 -4.37 2.83 -12.23
C PRO A 28 -4.85 1.98 -11.05
N LEU A 29 -4.74 2.51 -9.83
CA LEU A 29 -5.19 1.85 -8.61
C LEU A 29 -6.71 1.71 -8.59
N ALA A 30 -7.43 2.80 -8.88
CA ALA A 30 -8.89 2.80 -8.89
C ALA A 30 -9.46 1.81 -9.92
N LEU A 31 -8.87 1.76 -11.12
CA LEU A 31 -9.27 0.82 -12.17
C LEU A 31 -9.00 -0.63 -11.76
N HIS A 32 -7.89 -0.92 -11.09
CA HIS A 32 -7.57 -2.25 -10.60
C HIS A 32 -8.65 -2.81 -9.66
N PHE A 33 -9.16 -1.96 -8.75
CA PHE A 33 -10.25 -2.33 -7.84
C PHE A 33 -11.62 -2.36 -8.54
N LEU A 34 -11.96 -1.35 -9.34
CA LEU A 34 -13.25 -1.26 -10.03
C LEU A 34 -13.45 -2.35 -11.08
N SER A 35 -12.38 -2.80 -11.75
CA SER A 35 -12.45 -3.90 -12.71
C SER A 35 -12.52 -5.28 -12.05
N GLY A 36 -12.43 -5.36 -10.71
CA GLY A 36 -12.44 -6.62 -9.98
C GLY A 36 -11.14 -7.43 -10.05
N LYS A 37 -10.08 -6.92 -10.68
CA LYS A 37 -8.80 -7.65 -10.84
C LYS A 37 -8.17 -7.99 -9.49
N TYR A 38 -8.33 -7.12 -8.51
CA TYR A 38 -7.81 -7.31 -7.15
C TYR A 38 -8.24 -8.63 -6.49
N HIS A 39 -9.41 -9.20 -6.85
CA HIS A 39 -9.90 -10.44 -6.23
C HIS A 39 -8.95 -11.62 -6.43
N ALA A 40 -8.33 -11.73 -7.61
CA ALA A 40 -7.38 -12.79 -7.91
C ALA A 40 -6.04 -12.60 -7.18
N ASP A 41 -5.75 -11.37 -6.75
CA ASP A 41 -4.51 -11.00 -6.10
C ASP A 41 -4.60 -11.09 -4.56
N ILE A 42 -5.79 -11.33 -3.99
CA ILE A 42 -5.98 -11.41 -2.54
C ILE A 42 -5.15 -12.56 -1.95
N ASN A 43 -4.26 -12.19 -1.03
CA ASN A 43 -3.46 -13.09 -0.22
C ASN A 43 -4.08 -13.29 1.17
N ARG A 44 -4.86 -14.36 1.32
CA ARG A 44 -5.52 -14.71 2.59
C ARG A 44 -4.56 -15.24 3.66
N GLU A 45 -3.40 -15.74 3.25
CA GLU A 45 -2.41 -16.38 4.12
C GLU A 45 -1.37 -15.38 4.67
N SER A 46 -1.41 -14.11 4.22
CA SER A 46 -0.46 -13.11 4.70
C SER A 46 -0.68 -12.82 6.18
N ARG A 47 0.32 -13.16 7.01
CA ARG A 47 0.34 -12.87 8.44
C ARG A 47 0.39 -11.37 8.77
N ARG A 48 0.82 -10.52 7.83
CA ARG A 48 0.88 -9.06 7.98
C ARG A 48 -0.30 -8.35 7.32
N GLY A 49 -1.06 -9.06 6.49
CA GLY A 49 -2.28 -8.58 5.88
C GLY A 49 -3.48 -8.71 6.80
N THR A 50 -4.66 -8.58 6.21
CA THR A 50 -5.97 -8.61 6.88
C THR A 50 -6.86 -9.72 6.30
N GLY A 51 -6.28 -10.68 5.59
CA GLY A 51 -7.02 -11.70 4.86
C GLY A 51 -7.83 -11.15 3.67
N GLY A 52 -7.49 -9.94 3.19
CA GLY A 52 -8.22 -9.23 2.15
C GLY A 52 -9.31 -8.27 2.66
N GLU A 53 -9.51 -8.12 3.97
CA GLU A 53 -10.54 -7.21 4.50
C GLU A 53 -10.30 -5.75 4.09
N ALA A 54 -9.06 -5.26 4.19
CA ALA A 54 -8.70 -3.91 3.79
C ALA A 54 -8.86 -3.68 2.28
N ALA A 55 -8.44 -4.64 1.45
CA ALA A 55 -8.66 -4.58 0.01
C ALA A 55 -10.15 -4.53 -0.37
N ASN A 56 -10.99 -5.35 0.27
CA ASN A 56 -12.43 -5.36 0.02
C ASN A 56 -13.12 -4.07 0.48
N GLU A 57 -12.78 -3.56 1.66
CA GLU A 57 -13.33 -2.29 2.18
C GLU A 57 -12.90 -1.10 1.32
N PHE A 58 -11.64 -1.06 0.86
CA PHE A 58 -11.16 -0.03 -0.06
C PHE A 58 -11.90 -0.10 -1.39
N LYS A 59 -12.06 -1.29 -1.98
CA LYS A 59 -12.86 -1.48 -3.19
C LYS A 59 -14.29 -0.97 -3.01
N ASN A 60 -14.94 -1.35 -1.91
CA ASN A 60 -16.33 -0.97 -1.65
C ASN A 60 -16.48 0.55 -1.54
N LEU A 61 -15.52 1.20 -0.88
CA LEU A 61 -15.50 2.66 -0.78
C LEU A 61 -15.28 3.32 -2.15
N VAL A 62 -14.28 2.87 -2.92
CA VAL A 62 -14.01 3.41 -4.27
C VAL A 62 -15.23 3.25 -5.18
N ALA A 63 -15.89 2.09 -5.15
CA ALA A 63 -17.13 1.86 -5.90
C ALA A 63 -18.26 2.81 -5.44
N GLN A 64 -18.46 2.99 -4.13
CA GLN A 64 -19.44 3.94 -3.62
C GLN A 64 -19.12 5.37 -4.06
N MET A 65 -17.85 5.78 -4.06
CA MET A 65 -17.42 7.10 -4.51
C MET A 65 -17.61 7.29 -6.03
N TYR A 66 -17.42 6.23 -6.81
CA TYR A 66 -17.51 6.27 -8.27
C TYR A 66 -18.98 6.25 -8.76
N TYR A 67 -19.81 5.37 -8.21
CA TYR A 67 -21.18 5.18 -8.71
C TYR A 67 -22.20 6.14 -8.09
N ASN A 68 -21.97 6.66 -6.89
CA ASN A 68 -22.88 7.63 -6.28
C ASN A 68 -22.50 9.07 -6.66
N ASP A 69 -23.52 9.92 -6.80
CA ASP A 69 -23.33 11.36 -7.02
C ASP A 69 -23.43 12.17 -5.70
N LYS A 70 -23.74 11.49 -4.58
CA LYS A 70 -23.85 12.07 -3.23
C LYS A 70 -22.65 11.68 -2.37
N SER A 71 -22.32 12.52 -1.40
CA SER A 71 -21.21 12.28 -0.47
C SER A 71 -21.39 10.96 0.31
N VAL A 72 -20.32 10.18 0.39
CA VAL A 72 -20.25 8.85 1.03
C VAL A 72 -19.74 8.99 2.47
N ALA A 73 -20.30 8.21 3.41
CA ALA A 73 -19.81 8.13 4.78
C ALA A 73 -18.93 6.88 4.95
N PRO A 74 -17.59 7.01 5.11
CA PRO A 74 -16.68 5.87 5.19
C PRO A 74 -16.69 5.18 6.58
N LYS A 75 -17.88 4.82 7.09
CA LYS A 75 -18.03 4.29 8.46
C LYS A 75 -17.36 2.93 8.64
N SER A 76 -17.61 2.00 7.72
CA SER A 76 -17.00 0.66 7.75
C SER A 76 -15.48 0.75 7.64
N PHE A 77 -14.99 1.60 6.72
CA PHE A 77 -13.57 1.86 6.55
C PHE A 77 -12.92 2.46 7.80
N LYS A 78 -13.54 3.48 8.42
CA LYS A 78 -13.06 4.05 9.69
C LYS A 78 -12.97 2.98 10.79
N SER A 79 -14.01 2.14 10.89
CA SER A 79 -14.07 1.07 11.89
C SER A 79 -12.94 0.06 11.69
N LEU A 80 -12.71 -0.35 10.43
CA LEU A 80 -11.61 -1.24 10.08
C LEU A 80 -10.27 -0.64 10.47
N MET A 81 -9.98 0.59 10.05
CA MET A 81 -8.70 1.24 10.35
C MET A 81 -8.48 1.42 11.86
N GLY A 82 -9.53 1.73 12.63
CA GLY A 82 -9.46 1.81 14.09
C GLY A 82 -9.20 0.47 14.78
N ARG A 83 -9.70 -0.63 14.21
CA ARG A 83 -9.42 -1.99 14.70
C ARG A 83 -8.00 -2.44 14.38
N LEU A 84 -7.49 -2.08 13.21
CA LEU A 84 -6.12 -2.41 12.78
C LEU A 84 -5.07 -1.55 13.51
N PHE A 85 -5.38 -0.27 13.75
CA PHE A 85 -4.50 0.68 14.38
C PHE A 85 -5.27 1.51 15.41
N ASN A 86 -5.01 1.25 16.70
CA ASN A 86 -5.76 1.85 17.80
C ASN A 86 -5.78 3.40 17.78
N VAL A 87 -4.73 4.03 17.24
CA VAL A 87 -4.64 5.49 17.07
C VAL A 87 -5.79 6.05 16.20
N TYR A 88 -6.36 5.24 15.29
CA TYR A 88 -7.49 5.64 14.43
C TYR A 88 -8.87 5.28 15.01
N ALA A 89 -8.94 4.62 16.17
CA ALA A 89 -10.21 4.22 16.78
C ALA A 89 -11.00 5.43 17.32
N GLY A 90 -10.27 6.41 17.86
CA GLY A 90 -10.84 7.63 18.45
C GLY A 90 -11.35 8.64 17.42
N TYR A 91 -11.45 9.89 17.88
CA TYR A 91 -11.90 11.05 17.09
C TYR A 91 -10.93 12.22 17.24
N GLU A 92 -9.65 11.93 17.51
CA GLU A 92 -8.59 12.93 17.51
C GLU A 92 -8.09 13.16 16.08
N GLN A 93 -7.49 14.32 15.84
CA GLN A 93 -6.81 14.60 14.58
C GLN A 93 -5.55 13.72 14.49
N GLN A 94 -5.22 13.28 13.27
CA GLN A 94 -4.08 12.40 13.01
C GLN A 94 -3.31 12.88 11.79
N ASP A 95 -2.09 12.38 11.63
CA ASP A 95 -1.27 12.66 10.44
C ASP A 95 -1.80 11.88 9.22
N ALA A 96 -2.10 12.61 8.14
CA ALA A 96 -2.58 12.03 6.89
C ALA A 96 -1.52 11.16 6.19
N HIS A 97 -0.24 11.49 6.36
CA HIS A 97 0.88 10.74 5.81
C HIS A 97 1.07 9.41 6.56
N GLU A 98 0.99 9.41 7.89
CA GLU A 98 1.03 8.16 8.67
C GLU A 98 -0.16 7.25 8.31
N PHE A 99 -1.35 7.84 8.17
CA PHE A 99 -2.53 7.10 7.71
C PHE A 99 -2.33 6.51 6.30
N LEU A 100 -1.73 7.27 5.38
CA LEU A 100 -1.40 6.80 4.05
C LEU A 100 -0.47 5.59 4.10
N LEU A 101 0.65 5.68 4.82
CA LEU A 101 1.63 4.61 4.94
C LEU A 101 1.01 3.32 5.50
N ASN A 102 0.23 3.45 6.58
CA ASN A 102 -0.46 2.32 7.19
C ASN A 102 -1.47 1.67 6.23
N LEU A 103 -2.21 2.47 5.46
CA LEU A 103 -3.16 1.96 4.50
C LEU A 103 -2.48 1.26 3.32
N ILE A 104 -1.48 1.87 2.70
CA ILE A 104 -0.78 1.24 1.55
C ILE A 104 -0.06 -0.03 1.97
N ASP A 105 0.50 -0.11 3.19
CA ASP A 105 1.09 -1.34 3.72
C ASP A 105 0.04 -2.46 3.84
N LYS A 106 -1.13 -2.17 4.41
CA LYS A 106 -2.19 -3.21 4.51
C LYS A 106 -2.73 -3.63 3.15
N LEU A 107 -2.91 -2.68 2.22
CA LEU A 107 -3.30 -3.01 0.84
C LEU A 107 -2.22 -3.81 0.11
N HIS A 108 -0.94 -3.47 0.32
CA HIS A 108 0.18 -4.21 -0.24
C HIS A 108 0.16 -5.65 0.27
N GLU A 109 0.11 -5.85 1.59
CA GLU A 109 0.14 -7.19 2.19
C GLU A 109 -1.09 -8.03 1.84
N ASP A 110 -2.26 -7.42 1.72
CA ASP A 110 -3.48 -8.08 1.23
C ASP A 110 -3.38 -8.51 -0.24
N LEU A 111 -2.60 -7.81 -1.06
CA LEU A 111 -2.50 -8.03 -2.51
C LEU A 111 -1.14 -8.59 -2.96
N ASN A 112 -0.27 -8.94 -2.01
CA ASN A 112 1.07 -9.39 -2.29
C ASN A 112 1.08 -10.87 -2.69
N LYS A 113 1.32 -11.11 -3.99
CA LYS A 113 1.36 -12.43 -4.61
C LYS A 113 2.68 -13.17 -4.42
N ALA A 114 3.73 -12.51 -3.92
CA ALA A 114 5.03 -13.14 -3.75
C ALA A 114 4.96 -14.42 -2.91
N ASN A 115 4.17 -14.40 -1.83
CA ASN A 115 4.00 -15.54 -0.92
C ASN A 115 3.18 -16.70 -1.52
N GLN A 116 2.49 -16.48 -2.63
CA GLN A 116 1.74 -17.54 -3.34
C GLN A 116 2.61 -18.28 -4.37
N ARG A 117 3.84 -17.83 -4.61
CA ARG A 117 4.77 -18.52 -5.51
C ARG A 117 5.14 -19.88 -4.92
N ARG A 118 4.98 -20.94 -5.74
CA ARG A 118 5.31 -22.32 -5.35
C ARG A 118 6.81 -22.55 -5.17
N VAL A 119 7.65 -21.71 -5.79
CA VAL A 119 9.11 -21.81 -5.74
C VAL A 119 9.63 -20.66 -4.89
N PRO A 120 10.35 -20.96 -3.78
CA PRO A 120 11.04 -19.95 -3.01
C PRO A 120 12.02 -19.17 -3.91
N PRO A 121 12.14 -17.84 -3.72
CA PRO A 121 13.15 -17.05 -4.40
C PRO A 121 14.54 -17.67 -4.24
N ALA A 122 15.30 -17.79 -5.33
CA ALA A 122 16.67 -18.27 -5.25
C ALA A 122 17.50 -17.29 -4.40
N SER A 123 18.22 -17.81 -3.40
CA SER A 123 19.17 -16.99 -2.65
C SER A 123 20.25 -16.49 -3.60
N LEU A 124 20.42 -15.17 -3.72
CA LEU A 124 21.51 -14.62 -4.52
C LEU A 124 22.86 -14.99 -3.89
N PRO A 125 23.87 -15.36 -4.70
CA PRO A 125 25.18 -15.76 -4.18
C PRO A 125 25.79 -14.62 -3.36
N PRO A 126 26.55 -14.91 -2.28
CA PRO A 126 27.23 -13.87 -1.52
C PRO A 126 28.08 -13.03 -2.47
N ALA A 127 27.92 -11.72 -2.43
CA ALA A 127 28.74 -10.79 -3.20
C ALA A 127 29.21 -9.68 -2.28
N ASP A 128 30.47 -9.27 -2.42
CA ASP A 128 30.94 -8.05 -1.81
C ASP A 128 30.29 -6.86 -2.52
N GLU A 129 29.29 -6.23 -1.89
CA GLU A 129 28.56 -5.12 -2.49
C GLU A 129 29.49 -3.95 -2.85
N ALA A 130 30.61 -3.77 -2.15
CA ALA A 130 31.59 -2.73 -2.46
C ALA A 130 32.32 -2.96 -3.79
N SER A 131 32.42 -4.23 -4.23
CA SER A 131 33.04 -4.62 -5.50
C SER A 131 32.12 -4.50 -6.71
N LEU A 132 30.81 -4.35 -6.47
CA LEU A 132 29.79 -4.30 -7.52
C LEU A 132 29.60 -2.86 -8.03
N SER A 133 29.38 -2.75 -9.35
CA SER A 133 28.90 -1.49 -9.92
C SER A 133 27.57 -1.06 -9.29
N LEU A 134 27.26 0.23 -9.32
CA LEU A 134 25.96 0.74 -8.86
C LEU A 134 24.79 0.04 -9.57
N SER A 135 24.89 -0.16 -10.89
CA SER A 135 23.87 -0.86 -11.66
C SER A 135 23.70 -2.32 -11.23
N ALA A 136 24.79 -3.02 -10.93
CA ALA A 136 24.73 -4.40 -10.44
C ALA A 136 24.05 -4.47 -9.07
N ARG A 137 24.35 -3.53 -8.15
CA ARG A 137 23.68 -3.43 -6.83
C ARG A 137 22.18 -3.15 -6.97
N ILE A 138 21.82 -2.18 -7.82
CA ILE A 138 20.41 -1.83 -8.08
C ILE A 138 19.63 -3.03 -8.61
N ASN A 139 20.15 -3.70 -9.66
CA ASN A 139 19.49 -4.87 -10.25
C ASN A 139 19.39 -6.02 -9.23
N ARG A 140 20.45 -6.25 -8.47
CA ARG A 140 20.48 -7.27 -7.41
C ARG A 140 19.41 -7.02 -6.36
N PHE A 141 19.31 -5.79 -5.86
CA PHE A 141 18.28 -5.39 -4.89
C PHE A 141 16.88 -5.53 -5.47
N TRP A 142 16.63 -4.98 -6.65
CA TRP A 142 15.29 -4.96 -7.25
C TRP A 142 14.77 -6.37 -7.56
N ASN A 143 15.65 -7.27 -7.99
CA ASN A 143 15.31 -8.69 -8.18
C ASN A 143 14.86 -9.34 -6.85
N GLN A 144 15.61 -9.15 -5.76
CA GLN A 144 15.22 -9.67 -4.44
C GLN A 144 13.95 -9.01 -3.89
N HIS A 145 13.79 -7.72 -4.18
CA HIS A 145 12.63 -6.94 -3.74
C HIS A 145 11.35 -7.47 -4.40
N THR A 146 11.32 -7.57 -5.73
CA THR A 146 10.18 -8.09 -6.50
C THR A 146 9.87 -9.57 -6.23
N ASP A 147 10.85 -10.32 -5.73
CA ASP A 147 10.64 -11.68 -5.24
C ASP A 147 9.82 -11.77 -3.96
N ARG A 148 9.75 -10.69 -3.18
CA ARG A 148 9.01 -10.60 -1.90
C ARG A 148 7.85 -9.62 -1.95
N HIS A 149 7.87 -8.67 -2.87
CA HIS A 149 6.93 -7.57 -2.98
C HIS A 149 6.37 -7.56 -4.40
N LEU A 150 5.20 -8.18 -4.57
CA LEU A 150 4.53 -8.29 -5.87
C LEU A 150 3.04 -8.01 -5.73
N SER A 151 2.67 -6.74 -5.76
CA SER A 151 1.29 -6.25 -5.71
C SER A 151 1.10 -5.02 -6.60
N VAL A 152 -0.16 -4.64 -6.85
CA VAL A 152 -0.47 -3.36 -7.51
C VAL A 152 0.07 -2.15 -6.73
N ILE A 153 0.25 -2.28 -5.40
CA ILE A 153 0.81 -1.22 -4.58
C ILE A 153 2.31 -1.06 -4.84
N SER A 154 3.06 -2.17 -4.87
CA SER A 154 4.49 -2.10 -5.21
C SER A 154 4.72 -1.57 -6.61
N ASP A 155 3.90 -1.98 -7.57
CA ASP A 155 4.03 -1.56 -8.97
C ASP A 155 3.79 -0.06 -9.17
N LEU A 156 2.95 0.57 -8.33
CA LEU A 156 2.54 1.96 -8.50
C LEU A 156 3.29 2.95 -7.61
N PHE A 157 3.68 2.54 -6.40
CA PHE A 157 4.14 3.46 -5.37
C PHE A 157 5.57 3.19 -4.89
N GLU A 158 6.13 2.01 -5.15
CA GLU A 158 7.49 1.72 -4.70
C GLU A 158 8.51 2.18 -5.75
N GLY A 159 9.63 2.69 -5.25
CA GLY A 159 10.79 3.08 -6.03
C GLY A 159 12.06 2.73 -5.28
N LEU A 160 13.22 3.10 -5.83
CA LEU A 160 14.51 2.81 -5.24
C LEU A 160 15.28 4.09 -4.97
N LEU A 161 15.73 4.26 -3.73
CA LEU A 161 16.69 5.28 -3.33
C LEU A 161 18.07 4.63 -3.13
N ALA A 162 19.10 5.18 -3.78
CA ALA A 162 20.48 4.82 -3.51
C ALA A 162 21.06 5.81 -2.49
N SER A 163 21.44 5.30 -1.31
CA SER A 163 22.01 6.11 -0.23
C SER A 163 23.47 5.75 0.00
N THR A 164 24.33 6.77 0.14
CA THR A 164 25.73 6.62 0.53
C THR A 164 25.90 7.15 1.94
N LEU A 165 26.37 6.31 2.84
CA LEU A 165 26.74 6.68 4.20
C LEU A 165 28.27 6.73 4.28
N THR A 166 28.82 7.81 4.81
CA THR A 166 30.25 7.93 5.09
C THR A 166 30.43 8.23 6.56
N CYS A 167 31.21 7.39 7.24
CA CYS A 167 31.54 7.60 8.64
C CYS A 167 32.41 8.84 8.81
N LEU A 168 32.03 9.77 9.70
CA LEU A 168 32.79 10.99 9.96
C LEU A 168 34.10 10.74 10.75
N SER A 169 34.28 9.55 11.33
CA SER A 169 35.49 9.20 12.09
C SER A 169 36.51 8.41 11.27
N CYS A 170 36.07 7.39 10.52
CA CYS A 170 36.98 6.53 9.75
C CYS A 170 36.91 6.74 8.24
N HIS A 171 36.03 7.64 7.76
CA HIS A 171 35.83 7.99 6.34
C HIS A 171 35.57 6.79 5.42
N LYS A 172 35.10 5.66 5.99
CA LYS A 172 34.57 4.52 5.25
C LYS A 172 33.08 4.68 4.96
#